data_AF-U1S6B6-F1
#
_entry.id   AF-U1S6B6-F1
#
_cell.length_a   1.000
_cell.length_b   1.000
_cell.length_c   1.000
_cell.angle_alpha   90.00
_cell.angle_beta   90.00
_cell.angle_gamma   90.00
#
_symmetry.space_group_name_H-M   'P 1'
#
loop_
_entity.id
_entity.type
_entity.pdbx_description
1 polymer ?
#
loop_
_entity_poly.entity_id
_entity_poly.type
_entity_poly.pdbx_seq_one_letter_code
_entity_poly.pdbx_strand_id
1 'polypeptide(L)'
;MHSDNSLLAPPIEDINNNGKLYSNVGHNSRAFDGIKLGGVRMNYGVICSSNYERCKTDNNGKLLRNDKGNIVYIGNQENNKYLKVSSLFDDKNESGKLFGATGGFQAIKGTMFGLEYKPGSFLDKVTETYSGQHDLVGGQLFFYDKYGNGRRDLTPQQDQYIDYFSIGAVGAVTPTTVPHTLPIEVMNLLFGVR
;
A
#
# COMPACT_ATOMS: atom_id res chain seq x y z
N MET A 1 -4.13 -15.19 8.16
CA MET A 1 -2.98 -14.93 9.05
C MET A 1 -2.62 -13.47 8.85
N HIS A 2 -3.09 -12.61 9.74
CA HIS A 2 -2.87 -11.17 9.66
C HIS A 2 -1.42 -10.88 9.99
N SER A 3 -0.78 -10.04 9.19
CA SER A 3 0.49 -9.44 9.61
C SER A 3 0.17 -8.33 10.59
N ASP A 4 0.18 -8.63 11.89
CA ASP A 4 -0.03 -7.66 12.98
C ASP A 4 0.88 -6.42 12.86
N ASN A 5 1.97 -6.54 12.11
CA ASN A 5 2.89 -5.44 11.80
C ASN A 5 2.23 -4.28 11.03
N SER A 6 1.17 -4.52 10.25
CA SER A 6 0.50 -3.46 9.47
C SER A 6 -0.17 -2.41 10.36
N LEU A 7 -0.55 -2.81 11.58
CA LEU A 7 -1.19 -1.96 12.59
C LEU A 7 -0.17 -1.16 13.43
N LEU A 8 1.12 -1.49 13.34
CA LEU A 8 2.18 -0.83 14.09
C LEU A 8 2.59 0.51 13.49
N ALA A 9 2.32 0.73 12.20
CA ALA A 9 2.66 1.95 11.48
C ALA A 9 1.70 3.09 11.88
N PRO A 10 2.21 4.20 12.46
CA PRO A 10 1.38 5.38 12.68
C PRO A 10 0.73 5.88 11.38
N PRO A 11 -0.53 6.33 11.41
CA PRO A 11 -1.11 6.97 10.25
C PRO A 11 -0.44 8.32 9.98
N ILE A 12 -0.56 8.80 8.74
CA ILE A 12 -0.18 10.14 8.33
C ILE A 12 -1.43 11.02 8.36
N GLU A 13 -1.36 12.14 9.10
CA GLU A 13 -2.40 13.16 9.16
C GLU A 13 -2.05 14.32 8.23
N ASP A 14 -2.87 14.52 7.20
CA ASP A 14 -2.74 15.63 6.26
C ASP A 14 -3.48 16.87 6.80
N ILE A 15 -2.70 17.79 7.40
CA ILE A 15 -3.25 19.02 7.97
C ILE A 15 -3.79 19.98 6.90
N ASN A 16 -3.32 19.84 5.66
CA ASN A 16 -3.75 20.64 4.52
C ASN A 16 -5.02 20.06 3.86
N ASN A 17 -5.50 18.92 4.37
CA ASN A 17 -6.70 18.25 3.90
C ASN A 17 -7.62 17.87 5.07
N ASN A 18 -7.93 18.84 5.92
CA ASN A 18 -8.87 18.73 7.04
C ASN A 18 -8.53 17.58 8.02
N GLY A 19 -7.23 17.28 8.20
CA GLY A 19 -6.78 16.20 9.08
C GLY A 19 -7.06 14.80 8.54
N LYS A 20 -7.20 14.64 7.22
CA LYS A 20 -7.41 13.33 6.59
C LYS A 20 -6.27 12.38 6.96
N LEU A 21 -6.64 11.17 7.37
CA LEU A 21 -5.70 10.12 7.76
C LEU A 21 -5.42 9.16 6.60
N TYR A 22 -4.15 8.82 6.43
CA TYR A 22 -3.67 7.78 5.53
C TYR A 22 -2.98 6.70 6.37
N SER A 23 -3.37 5.44 6.22
CA SER A 23 -2.79 4.32 6.96
C SER A 23 -2.79 3.04 6.14
N ASN A 24 -2.03 2.03 6.57
CA ASN A 24 -2.01 0.69 5.97
C ASN A 24 -3.35 -0.06 6.11
N VAL A 25 -4.26 0.44 6.95
CA VAL A 25 -5.62 -0.07 7.15
C VAL A 25 -6.68 1.02 6.93
N GLY A 26 -6.32 2.07 6.17
CA GLY A 26 -7.11 3.31 6.07
C GLY A 26 -8.40 3.18 5.28
N HIS A 27 -8.62 2.02 4.64
CA HIS A 27 -9.80 1.75 3.85
C HIS A 27 -10.44 0.42 4.24
N ASN A 28 -11.77 0.40 4.21
CA ASN A 28 -12.54 -0.82 4.44
C ASN A 28 -12.62 -1.63 3.14
N SER A 29 -12.35 -2.91 3.24
CA SER A 29 -12.81 -3.89 2.26
C SER A 29 -14.19 -4.42 2.71
N ARG A 30 -14.92 -5.12 1.84
CA ARG A 30 -16.02 -6.00 2.28
C ARG A 30 -15.72 -7.47 1.96
N ALA A 31 -14.47 -7.78 1.61
CA ALA A 31 -13.95 -9.13 1.58
C ALA A 31 -13.51 -9.54 2.99
N PHE A 32 -13.70 -10.82 3.31
CA PHE A 32 -13.25 -11.47 4.56
C PHE A 32 -13.67 -10.72 5.85
N ASP A 33 -12.72 -10.07 6.52
CA ASP A 33 -12.87 -9.39 7.81
C ASP A 33 -13.23 -7.90 7.68
N GLY A 34 -13.34 -7.40 6.45
CA GLY A 34 -13.71 -6.02 6.16
C GLY A 34 -12.54 -5.02 6.17
N ILE A 35 -11.30 -5.49 6.35
CA ILE A 35 -10.10 -4.65 6.32
C ILE A 35 -9.45 -4.77 4.94
N LYS A 36 -9.07 -3.63 4.35
CA LYS A 36 -8.31 -3.63 3.11
C LYS A 36 -6.83 -3.94 3.40
N LEU A 37 -6.32 -5.02 2.84
CA LEU A 37 -4.92 -5.45 2.93
C LEU A 37 -4.26 -5.50 1.55
N GLY A 38 -5.02 -5.50 0.46
CA GLY A 38 -4.47 -5.55 -0.90
C GLY A 38 -3.89 -4.23 -1.38
N GLY A 39 -2.67 -4.26 -1.87
CA GLY A 39 -1.94 -3.10 -2.40
C GLY A 39 -0.62 -2.86 -1.67
N VAL A 40 0.16 -1.91 -2.15
CA VAL A 40 1.43 -1.54 -1.51
C VAL A 40 1.15 -0.82 -0.19
N ARG A 41 1.97 -1.08 0.83
CA ARG A 41 1.89 -0.40 2.14
C ARG A 41 2.40 1.04 2.03
N MET A 42 2.05 1.89 2.98
CA MET A 42 2.62 3.24 3.09
C MET A 42 4.14 3.18 3.14
N ASN A 43 4.78 4.17 2.51
CA ASN A 43 6.21 4.40 2.61
C ASN A 43 6.45 5.86 2.99
N TYR A 44 6.93 6.11 4.22
CA TYR A 44 7.19 7.48 4.67
C TYR A 44 8.29 8.16 3.87
N GLY A 45 9.30 7.44 3.39
CA GLY A 45 10.33 8.04 2.54
C GLY A 45 9.80 8.56 1.21
N VAL A 46 8.72 7.96 0.70
CA VAL A 46 8.03 8.46 -0.50
C VAL A 46 7.04 9.56 -0.12
N ILE A 47 6.16 9.35 0.87
CA ILE A 47 5.14 10.34 1.21
C ILE A 47 5.78 11.63 1.76
N CYS A 48 6.70 11.49 2.71
CA CYS A 48 7.36 12.62 3.35
C CYS A 48 8.57 13.18 2.55
N SER A 49 8.93 12.61 1.40
CA SER A 49 10.24 12.81 0.73
C SER A 49 11.39 12.11 1.46
N SER A 50 12.49 11.89 0.76
CA SER A 50 13.71 11.29 1.31
C SER A 50 14.25 12.13 2.47
N ASN A 51 14.20 13.46 2.45
CA ASN A 51 14.67 14.25 3.60
C ASN A 51 13.55 14.59 4.59
N TYR A 52 12.38 13.93 4.47
CA TYR A 52 11.19 14.22 5.27
C TYR A 52 10.65 15.65 5.15
N GLU A 53 11.06 16.39 4.13
CA GLU A 53 10.68 17.79 3.85
C GLU A 53 9.16 18.03 3.79
N ARG A 54 8.37 16.99 3.46
CA ARG A 54 6.91 17.08 3.38
C ARG A 54 6.20 16.76 4.70
N CYS A 55 6.93 16.41 5.75
CA CYS A 55 6.38 16.04 7.06
C CYS A 55 7.10 16.80 8.19
N LYS A 56 6.45 16.93 9.35
CA LYS A 56 7.11 17.54 10.52
C LYS A 56 8.23 16.64 11.03
N THR A 57 9.38 17.25 11.29
CA THR A 57 10.53 16.61 11.93
C THR A 57 10.89 17.32 13.24
N ASP A 58 11.58 16.60 14.12
CA ASP A 58 12.25 17.17 15.28
C ASP A 58 13.58 17.84 14.89
N ASN A 59 14.26 18.45 15.86
CA ASN A 59 15.55 19.11 15.65
C ASN A 59 16.67 18.16 15.18
N ASN A 60 16.46 16.84 15.25
CA ASN A 60 17.39 15.82 14.78
C ASN A 60 17.00 15.25 13.40
N GLY A 61 16.00 15.85 12.73
CA GLY A 61 15.55 15.41 11.42
C GLY A 61 14.71 14.13 11.43
N LYS A 62 14.19 13.71 12.60
CA LYS A 62 13.33 12.52 12.72
C LYS A 62 11.87 12.93 12.67
N LEU A 63 11.03 12.09 12.03
CA LEU A 63 9.58 12.33 11.95
C LEU A 63 8.95 12.51 13.33
N LEU A 64 8.24 13.61 13.49
CA LEU A 64 7.56 13.99 14.72
C LEU A 64 6.11 13.49 14.71
N ARG A 65 5.68 12.95 15.85
CA ARG A 65 4.29 12.51 16.07
C ARG A 65 3.51 13.61 16.79
N ASN A 66 2.24 13.79 16.43
CA ASN A 66 1.34 14.64 17.20
C ASN A 66 0.81 13.94 18.47
N ASP A 67 -0.02 14.63 19.24
CA ASP A 67 -0.61 14.11 20.49
C ASP A 67 -1.46 12.85 20.30
N LYS A 68 -1.94 12.60 19.08
CA LYS A 68 -2.70 11.40 18.70
C LYS A 68 -1.77 10.24 18.28
N GLY A 69 -0.46 10.47 18.22
CA GLY A 69 0.54 9.53 17.77
C GLY A 69 0.77 9.49 16.25
N ASN A 70 0.15 10.38 15.47
CA ASN A 70 0.18 10.39 14.00
C ASN A 70 1.39 11.17 13.46
N ILE A 71 1.90 10.76 12.30
CA ILE A 71 2.89 11.55 11.56
C ILE A 71 2.17 12.75 10.93
N VAL A 72 2.73 13.95 11.08
CA VAL A 72 2.09 15.18 10.57
C VAL A 72 2.64 15.52 9.19
N TYR A 73 1.80 15.44 8.17
CA TYR A 73 2.13 15.89 6.82
C TYR A 73 1.88 17.39 6.68
N ILE A 74 2.86 18.11 6.15
CA ILE A 74 2.81 19.57 5.95
C ILE A 74 2.93 19.96 4.48
N GLY A 75 3.24 19.02 3.57
CA GLY A 75 3.51 19.30 2.16
C GLY A 75 4.86 19.98 1.94
N ASN A 76 5.31 20.10 0.69
CA ASN A 76 6.58 20.78 0.40
C ASN A 76 6.36 22.31 0.42
N GLN A 77 6.83 22.93 1.50
CA GLN A 77 6.68 24.38 1.73
C GLN A 77 7.66 25.22 0.90
N GLU A 78 8.81 24.66 0.51
CA GLU A 78 9.86 25.40 -0.20
C GLU A 78 9.46 25.72 -1.64
N ASN A 79 8.84 24.76 -2.33
CA ASN A 79 8.44 24.90 -3.73
C ASN A 79 6.93 24.92 -3.95
N ASN A 80 6.13 24.94 -2.87
CA ASN A 80 4.67 24.88 -2.89
C ASN A 80 4.10 23.68 -3.68
N LYS A 81 4.84 22.59 -3.81
CA LYS A 81 4.37 21.34 -4.43
C LYS A 81 3.89 20.35 -3.40
N TYR A 82 3.00 19.46 -3.85
CA TYR A 82 2.47 18.37 -3.03
C TYR A 82 1.96 18.90 -1.68
N LEU A 83 1.21 20.01 -1.68
CA LEU A 83 0.71 20.61 -0.45
C LEU A 83 -0.24 19.64 0.28
N LYS A 84 -0.93 18.78 -0.46
CA LYS A 84 -1.78 17.71 0.09
C LYS A 84 -1.22 16.36 -0.32
N VAL A 85 -1.38 15.35 0.52
CA VAL A 85 -1.00 13.96 0.19
C VAL A 85 -1.71 13.49 -1.08
N SER A 86 -2.97 13.89 -1.30
CA SER A 86 -3.70 13.55 -2.52
C SER A 86 -3.03 14.06 -3.79
N SER A 87 -2.46 15.27 -3.77
CA SER A 87 -1.78 15.86 -4.94
C SER A 87 -0.45 15.18 -5.27
N LEU A 88 0.14 14.43 -4.32
CA LEU A 88 1.31 13.61 -4.57
C LEU A 88 0.97 12.44 -5.50
N PHE A 89 -0.24 11.88 -5.39
CA PHE A 89 -0.65 10.69 -6.14
C PHE A 89 -0.82 10.92 -7.64
N ASP A 90 -1.01 12.18 -8.03
CA ASP A 90 -1.12 12.59 -9.43
C ASP A 90 0.25 12.59 -10.14
N ASP A 91 1.35 12.71 -9.39
CA ASP A 91 2.70 12.61 -9.90
C ASP A 91 3.25 11.20 -9.73
N LYS A 92 3.21 10.40 -10.81
CA LYS A 92 3.71 9.01 -10.78
C LYS A 92 5.22 8.89 -10.72
N ASN A 93 5.97 9.94 -11.07
CA ASN A 93 7.42 9.92 -10.91
C ASN A 93 7.80 9.93 -9.42
N GLU A 94 7.06 10.72 -8.63
CA GLU A 94 7.26 10.79 -7.18
C GLU A 94 6.53 9.66 -6.43
N SER A 95 5.27 9.39 -6.76
CA SER A 95 4.42 8.49 -5.99
C SER A 95 4.41 7.04 -6.49
N GLY A 96 5.07 6.74 -7.62
CA GLY A 96 4.98 5.43 -8.28
C GLY A 96 5.28 4.24 -7.35
N LYS A 97 6.24 4.40 -6.43
CA LYS A 97 6.60 3.38 -5.43
C LYS A 97 5.54 3.10 -4.36
N LEU A 98 4.48 3.92 -4.29
CA LEU A 98 3.33 3.69 -3.41
C LEU A 98 2.25 2.83 -4.08
N PHE A 99 2.36 2.57 -5.38
CA PHE A 99 1.39 1.80 -6.15
C PHE A 99 2.03 0.50 -6.63
N GLY A 100 1.38 -0.64 -6.38
CA GLY A 100 1.87 -1.92 -6.88
C GLY A 100 1.81 -1.99 -8.41
N ALA A 101 2.35 -3.07 -8.99
CA ALA A 101 2.30 -3.31 -10.45
C ALA A 101 0.87 -3.29 -11.02
N THR A 102 -0.12 -3.66 -10.20
CA THR A 102 -1.54 -3.59 -10.53
C THR A 102 -2.21 -2.28 -10.14
N GLY A 103 -1.46 -1.28 -9.66
CA GLY A 103 -1.94 0.05 -9.29
C GLY A 103 -2.60 0.15 -7.92
N GLY A 104 -2.55 -0.88 -7.07
CA GLY A 104 -3.14 -0.86 -5.73
C GLY A 104 -2.24 -0.19 -4.68
N PHE A 105 -2.85 0.67 -3.84
CA PHE A 105 -2.22 1.30 -2.68
C PHE A 105 -3.16 1.20 -1.46
N GLN A 106 -2.70 0.67 -0.33
CA GLN A 106 -3.56 0.37 0.83
C GLN A 106 -4.23 1.60 1.44
N ALA A 107 -3.55 2.76 1.43
CA ALA A 107 -4.05 3.97 2.08
C ALA A 107 -5.11 4.73 1.27
N ILE A 108 -5.48 4.23 0.09
CA ILE A 108 -6.57 4.77 -0.73
C ILE A 108 -7.53 3.66 -1.17
N LYS A 109 -8.60 4.04 -1.88
CA LYS A 109 -9.55 3.08 -2.46
C LYS A 109 -8.84 2.06 -3.34
N GLY A 110 -9.37 0.83 -3.34
CA GLY A 110 -8.86 -0.25 -4.15
C GLY A 110 -8.90 0.06 -5.65
N THR A 111 -7.75 -0.04 -6.29
CA THR A 111 -7.53 0.18 -7.71
C THR A 111 -6.85 -1.03 -8.34
N MET A 112 -7.24 -1.36 -9.57
CA MET A 112 -6.64 -2.41 -10.39
C MET A 112 -6.43 -1.86 -11.81
N PHE A 113 -5.20 -1.81 -12.28
CA PHE A 113 -4.79 -1.17 -13.54
C PHE A 113 -5.34 0.26 -13.71
N GLY A 114 -5.37 1.02 -12.61
CA GLY A 114 -5.91 2.39 -12.56
C GLY A 114 -7.44 2.49 -12.49
N LEU A 115 -8.17 1.37 -12.51
CA LEU A 115 -9.63 1.33 -12.36
C LEU A 115 -10.00 1.14 -10.89
N GLU A 116 -10.79 2.06 -10.33
CA GLU A 116 -11.38 1.90 -8.99
C GLU A 116 -12.36 0.71 -8.96
N TYR A 117 -12.24 -0.16 -7.97
CA TYR A 117 -13.24 -1.18 -7.69
C TYR A 117 -13.98 -0.89 -6.38
N LYS A 118 -15.24 -1.35 -6.30
CA LYS A 118 -16.09 -1.14 -5.12
C LYS A 118 -15.79 -2.20 -4.05
N PRO A 119 -15.80 -1.84 -2.74
CA PRO A 119 -15.76 -2.83 -1.67
C PRO A 119 -16.87 -3.88 -1.81
N GLY A 120 -16.50 -5.15 -1.67
CA GLY A 120 -17.37 -6.34 -1.84
C GLY A 120 -17.55 -6.80 -3.27
N SER A 121 -17.01 -6.06 -4.25
CA SER A 121 -17.03 -6.47 -5.66
C SER A 121 -16.16 -7.70 -5.89
N PHE A 122 -16.33 -8.31 -7.06
CA PHE A 122 -15.50 -9.43 -7.49
C PHE A 122 -14.00 -9.08 -7.43
N LEU A 123 -13.61 -7.91 -7.96
CA LEU A 123 -12.22 -7.46 -7.94
C LEU A 123 -11.70 -7.20 -6.51
N ASP A 124 -12.53 -6.67 -5.61
CA ASP A 124 -12.17 -6.50 -4.19
C ASP A 124 -11.85 -7.86 -3.55
N LYS A 125 -12.71 -8.86 -3.72
CA LYS A 125 -12.49 -10.20 -3.17
C LYS A 125 -11.23 -10.85 -3.73
N VAL A 126 -11.01 -10.75 -5.04
CA VAL A 126 -9.79 -11.28 -5.68
C VAL A 126 -8.56 -10.60 -5.11
N THR A 127 -8.48 -9.27 -5.13
CA THR A 127 -7.33 -8.52 -4.64
C THR A 127 -7.02 -8.83 -3.17
N GLU A 128 -8.05 -8.94 -2.32
CA GLU A 128 -7.87 -9.28 -0.90
C GLU A 128 -7.54 -10.75 -0.65
N THR A 129 -7.80 -11.65 -1.61
CA THR A 129 -7.35 -13.04 -1.46
C THR A 129 -5.84 -13.14 -1.68
N TYR A 130 -5.33 -12.42 -2.67
CA TYR A 130 -3.89 -12.38 -2.95
C TYR A 130 -3.11 -11.58 -1.90
N SER A 131 -3.74 -10.65 -1.17
CA SER A 131 -3.05 -9.77 -0.22
C SER A 131 -2.40 -10.53 0.94
N GLY A 132 -3.10 -11.51 1.53
CA GLY A 132 -2.60 -12.27 2.67
C GLY A 132 -1.38 -13.16 2.35
N GLN A 133 -1.31 -13.73 1.14
CA GLN A 133 -0.18 -14.58 0.74
C GLN A 133 0.99 -13.76 0.17
N HIS A 134 0.71 -12.63 -0.46
CA HIS A 134 1.71 -11.69 -0.95
C HIS A 134 2.50 -11.02 0.20
N ASP A 135 1.81 -10.62 1.28
CA ASP A 135 2.45 -10.04 2.47
C ASP A 135 3.30 -11.07 3.25
N LEU A 136 2.92 -12.34 3.21
CA LEU A 136 3.59 -13.43 3.92
C LEU A 136 4.85 -13.94 3.19
N VAL A 137 4.78 -14.11 1.87
CA VAL A 137 5.87 -14.71 1.06
C VAL A 137 6.89 -13.66 0.61
N GLY A 138 6.49 -12.40 0.47
CA GLY A 138 7.40 -11.31 0.16
C GLY A 138 7.62 -10.38 1.36
N GLY A 139 6.53 -9.77 1.82
CA GLY A 139 6.56 -8.52 2.59
C GLY A 139 7.42 -8.50 3.86
N GLN A 140 7.33 -9.55 4.67
CA GLN A 140 7.85 -9.54 6.04
C GLN A 140 9.38 -9.73 6.14
N LEU A 141 10.01 -10.36 5.16
CA LEU A 141 11.47 -10.61 5.18
C LEU A 141 12.29 -9.45 4.59
N PHE A 142 11.77 -8.74 3.59
CA PHE A 142 12.55 -7.78 2.80
C PHE A 142 11.88 -6.42 2.54
N PHE A 143 10.55 -6.32 2.59
CA PHE A 143 9.84 -5.16 2.05
C PHE A 143 9.46 -4.16 3.13
N TYR A 144 9.32 -4.60 4.39
CA TYR A 144 8.85 -3.74 5.47
C TYR A 144 9.94 -3.31 6.44
N ASP A 145 9.81 -2.07 6.91
CA ASP A 145 10.56 -1.55 8.04
C ASP A 145 9.99 -2.13 9.35
N LYS A 146 10.66 -1.81 10.47
CA LYS A 146 10.26 -2.26 11.80
C LYS A 146 8.86 -1.79 12.25
N TYR A 147 8.24 -0.86 11.53
CA TYR A 147 6.90 -0.37 11.81
C TYR A 147 5.86 -0.94 10.84
N GLY A 148 6.27 -1.81 9.90
CA GLY A 148 5.37 -2.42 8.94
C GLY A 148 5.07 -1.57 7.71
N ASN A 149 5.84 -0.51 7.45
CA ASN A 149 5.78 0.30 6.23
C ASN A 149 6.77 -0.18 5.18
N GLY A 150 6.59 0.19 3.91
CA GLY A 150 7.58 -0.07 2.86
C GLY A 150 8.95 0.53 3.21
N ARG A 151 10.01 -0.27 3.06
CA ARG A 151 11.39 0.17 3.30
C ARG A 151 11.80 1.29 2.35
N ARG A 152 12.72 2.12 2.83
CA ARG A 152 13.23 3.29 2.11
C ARG A 152 14.62 3.04 1.52
N ASP A 153 15.40 2.19 2.14
CA ASP A 153 16.82 1.96 1.93
C ASP A 153 17.12 0.78 0.98
N LEU A 154 16.15 0.44 0.11
CA LEU A 154 16.33 -0.61 -0.88
C LEU A 154 17.25 -0.12 -2.00
N THR A 155 18.30 -0.89 -2.28
CA THR A 155 19.10 -0.70 -3.49
C THR A 155 18.26 -1.03 -4.74
N PRO A 156 18.61 -0.50 -5.93
CA PRO A 156 17.88 -0.82 -7.16
C PRO A 156 17.77 -2.32 -7.44
N GLN A 157 18.81 -3.09 -7.10
CA GLN A 157 18.80 -4.55 -7.24
C GLN A 157 17.82 -5.19 -6.26
N GLN A 158 17.79 -4.73 -5.01
CA GLN A 158 16.83 -5.23 -4.02
C GLN A 158 15.39 -4.92 -4.43
N ASP A 159 15.12 -3.71 -4.94
CA ASP A 159 13.81 -3.29 -5.48
C ASP A 159 13.36 -4.21 -6.63
N GLN A 160 14.27 -4.51 -7.57
CA GLN A 160 13.99 -5.43 -8.68
C GLN A 160 13.72 -6.87 -8.20
N TYR A 161 14.53 -7.40 -7.29
CA TYR A 161 14.29 -8.73 -6.72
C TYR A 161 12.94 -8.79 -6.02
N ILE A 162 12.60 -7.74 -5.27
CA ILE A 162 11.31 -7.55 -4.60
C ILE A 162 10.15 -7.65 -5.60
N ASP A 163 10.22 -6.94 -6.72
CA ASP A 163 9.18 -7.00 -7.76
C ASP A 163 9.10 -8.39 -8.40
N TYR A 164 10.23 -9.01 -8.73
CA TYR A 164 10.26 -10.37 -9.31
C TYR A 164 9.70 -11.43 -8.37
N PHE A 165 10.08 -11.39 -7.09
CA PHE A 165 9.55 -12.32 -6.07
C PHE A 165 8.07 -12.08 -5.82
N SER A 166 7.61 -10.83 -5.85
CA SER A 166 6.19 -10.48 -5.73
C SER A 166 5.37 -11.07 -6.88
N ILE A 167 5.84 -10.89 -8.13
CA ILE A 167 5.20 -11.46 -9.32
C ILE A 167 5.23 -13.00 -9.29
N GLY A 168 6.38 -13.59 -8.95
CA GLY A 168 6.56 -15.03 -8.84
C GLY A 168 5.66 -15.63 -7.76
N ALA A 169 5.53 -14.96 -6.61
CA ALA A 169 4.64 -15.37 -5.53
C ALA A 169 3.18 -15.37 -5.97
N VAL A 170 2.71 -14.33 -6.68
CA VAL A 170 1.37 -14.30 -7.29
C VAL A 170 1.19 -15.52 -8.19
N GLY A 171 2.14 -15.80 -9.09
CA GLY A 171 2.07 -16.96 -9.98
C GLY A 171 2.02 -18.30 -9.23
N ALA A 172 2.86 -18.47 -8.19
CA ALA A 172 2.93 -19.69 -7.41
C ALA A 172 1.66 -19.96 -6.59
N VAL A 173 1.02 -18.91 -6.09
CA VAL A 173 -0.19 -19.05 -5.26
C VAL A 173 -1.48 -19.03 -6.08
N THR A 174 -1.46 -18.52 -7.31
CA THR A 174 -2.63 -18.46 -8.19
C THR A 174 -3.36 -19.81 -8.30
N PRO A 175 -2.70 -20.97 -8.53
CA PRO A 175 -3.37 -22.26 -8.68
C PRO A 175 -4.12 -22.74 -7.44
N THR A 176 -3.66 -22.37 -6.24
CA THR A 176 -4.32 -22.73 -4.98
C THR A 176 -5.32 -21.66 -4.54
N THR A 177 -5.10 -20.41 -4.92
CA THR A 177 -5.91 -19.27 -4.50
C THR A 177 -7.18 -19.13 -5.34
N VAL A 178 -7.06 -19.31 -6.67
CA VAL A 178 -8.16 -19.15 -7.64
C VAL A 178 -9.34 -20.11 -7.38
N PRO A 179 -9.14 -21.43 -7.16
CA PRO A 179 -10.26 -22.35 -6.99
C PRO A 179 -11.09 -22.12 -5.73
N HIS A 180 -10.51 -21.50 -4.70
CA HIS A 180 -11.20 -21.23 -3.44
C HIS A 180 -11.96 -19.89 -3.45
N THR A 181 -11.76 -19.04 -4.46
CA THR A 181 -12.23 -17.65 -4.41
C THR A 181 -12.96 -17.15 -5.65
N LEU A 182 -12.78 -17.79 -6.80
CA LEU A 182 -13.54 -17.46 -8.00
C LEU A 182 -14.77 -18.37 -8.14
N PRO A 183 -15.94 -17.81 -8.49
CA PRO A 183 -17.02 -18.62 -9.03
C PRO A 183 -16.54 -19.39 -10.27
N ILE A 184 -17.03 -20.61 -10.45
CA ILE A 184 -16.67 -21.49 -11.57
C ILE A 184 -16.87 -20.80 -12.92
N GLU A 185 -17.87 -19.93 -13.07
CA GLU A 185 -18.08 -19.22 -14.35
C GLU A 185 -16.91 -18.27 -14.69
N VAL A 186 -16.27 -17.68 -13.68
CA VAL A 186 -15.13 -16.78 -13.89
C VAL A 186 -13.83 -17.57 -14.10
N MET A 187 -13.69 -18.73 -13.46
CA MET A 187 -12.58 -19.64 -13.75
C MET A 187 -12.62 -20.12 -15.20
N ASN A 188 -13.81 -20.45 -15.69
CA ASN A 188 -14.01 -20.89 -17.07
C ASN A 188 -13.73 -19.74 -18.06
N LEU A 189 -14.07 -18.50 -17.71
CA LEU A 189 -13.81 -17.31 -18.54
C LEU A 189 -12.31 -16.95 -18.60
N LEU A 190 -11.61 -16.96 -17.46
CA LEU A 190 -10.22 -16.50 -17.35
C LEU A 190 -9.20 -17.56 -17.75
N PHE A 191 -9.51 -18.84 -17.52
CA PHE A 191 -8.54 -19.92 -17.66
C PHE A 191 -8.98 -21.03 -18.62
N GLY A 192 -10.17 -20.90 -19.24
CA GLY A 192 -10.64 -21.84 -20.25
C GLY A 192 -10.80 -23.28 -19.76
N VAL A 193 -10.88 -23.49 -18.44
CA VAL A 193 -11.12 -24.81 -17.86
C VAL A 193 -12.57 -25.18 -18.20
N ARG A 194 -12.75 -26.27 -18.94
CA ARG A 194 -14.05 -26.90 -19.19
C ARG A 194 -14.29 -27.98 -18.16
#